data_AF-A0A6J8D8A5-F1
#
_entry.id   AF-A0A6J8D8A5-F1
#
_cell.length_a   1.000
_cell.length_b   1.000
_cell.length_c   1.000
_cell.angle_alpha   90.00
_cell.angle_beta   90.00
_cell.angle_gamma   90.00
#
_symmetry.space_group_name_H-M   'P 1'
#
loop_
_entity.id
_entity.type
_entity.pdbx_description
1 polymer ?
#
loop_
_entity_poly.entity_id
_entity_poly.type
_entity_poly.pdbx_seq_one_letter_code
_entity_poly.pdbx_strand_id
1 'polypeptide(L)'
;MDGPQIALIVIFVALLGYFGSRIIQSLQQGPSYAERIIKNAKPDKELSKPSDEFSQPELIKAFIEDNPPYILAHAGILGEFTRVFSTVNGATYQRSMRQFAVHLPGQINAGIGLKVKYGTDKATFGVVYSTYFVHEQKTDLVLAGINLMIIHIPGETDDQIGVWIPEKQVLLCADDIYKAFPNLYAIRGTPSRDLMQWVRSLDLMLNYDTQHLVPSHTRPVFGKENIKEILTVYRDAIQYIHDQTVRYINQGFTSEEIVEKVALPKNLARHPYLKEFYGTVAWSVKGVFNSYLGWFSGNPIDLQPLTIKSKSERMVKLIGIDKMLEATKAALKEKDFQWALELSSHNLFR
;
A
#
# COMPACT_ATOMS: atom_id res chain seq x y z
N MET A 1 -5.80 9.18 44.82
CA MET A 1 -6.28 9.08 43.43
C MET A 1 -5.04 8.76 42.63
N ASP A 2 -4.57 7.52 42.67
CA ASP A 2 -3.18 7.23 42.26
C ASP A 2 -3.08 5.82 41.69
N GLY A 3 -2.70 5.74 40.42
CA GLY A 3 -2.43 4.50 39.69
C GLY A 3 -2.25 4.79 38.20
N PRO A 4 -1.16 4.32 37.55
CA PRO A 4 -0.90 4.62 36.14
C PRO A 4 -1.96 3.95 35.28
N GLN A 5 -2.82 4.76 34.65
CA GLN A 5 -3.72 4.30 33.61
C GLN A 5 -2.86 3.81 32.45
N ILE A 6 -2.78 2.49 32.27
CA ILE A 6 -2.12 1.86 31.12
C ILE A 6 -3.03 2.14 29.91
N ALA A 7 -2.80 3.28 29.26
CA ALA A 7 -3.37 3.57 27.95
C ALA A 7 -2.70 2.64 26.93
N LEU A 8 -3.39 1.58 26.52
CA LEU A 8 -2.97 0.75 25.40
C LEU A 8 -3.20 1.56 24.12
N ILE A 9 -2.11 2.08 23.54
CA ILE A 9 -2.16 2.92 22.34
C ILE A 9 -1.95 2.04 21.11
N VAL A 10 -3.00 1.88 20.32
CA VAL A 10 -2.92 1.30 18.97
C VAL A 10 -2.98 2.45 17.97
N ILE A 11 -1.80 2.93 17.54
CA ILE A 11 -1.72 3.82 16.38
C ILE A 11 -2.00 2.94 15.16
N PHE A 12 -3.18 3.11 14.56
CA PHE A 12 -3.54 2.47 13.30
C PHE A 12 -2.77 3.14 12.17
N VAL A 13 -1.51 2.75 12.01
CA VAL A 13 -0.77 3.05 10.79
C VAL A 13 -1.21 2.00 9.78
N ALA A 14 -2.07 2.42 8.85
CA ALA A 14 -2.60 1.71 7.68
C ALA A 14 -2.36 0.18 7.64
N LEU A 15 -3.43 -0.56 7.97
CA LEU A 15 -3.67 -1.99 7.68
C LEU A 15 -2.48 -2.96 7.77
N LEU A 16 -2.34 -3.54 8.97
CA LEU A 16 -1.89 -4.92 9.26
C LEU A 16 -0.59 -5.41 8.60
N GLY A 17 0.42 -5.65 9.44
CA GLY A 17 1.27 -6.81 9.19
C GLY A 17 2.59 -6.92 9.96
N TYR A 18 3.21 -5.81 10.37
CA TYR A 18 4.63 -5.90 10.76
C TYR A 18 5.04 -5.18 12.05
N PHE A 19 4.51 -3.99 12.35
CA PHE A 19 4.97 -3.22 13.52
C PHE A 19 4.06 -3.27 14.76
N GLY A 20 2.78 -3.60 14.59
CA GLY A 20 1.86 -3.74 15.73
C GLY A 20 2.31 -4.77 16.78
N SER A 21 3.09 -5.78 16.38
CA SER A 21 3.60 -6.82 17.28
C SER A 21 4.89 -6.45 18.02
N ARG A 22 5.67 -5.46 17.55
CA ARG A 22 6.99 -5.13 18.13
C ARG A 22 6.99 -3.88 19.01
N ILE A 23 6.09 -2.94 18.80
CA ILE A 23 5.89 -1.80 19.72
C ILE A 23 5.40 -2.29 21.10
N ILE A 24 4.72 -3.45 21.14
CA ILE A 24 4.24 -4.10 22.37
C ILE A 24 5.38 -4.70 23.22
N GLN A 25 6.58 -4.91 22.65
CA GLN A 25 7.66 -5.63 23.33
C GLN A 25 8.62 -4.74 24.15
N SER A 26 8.56 -3.42 24.04
CA SER A 26 9.58 -2.53 24.63
C SER A 26 9.14 -1.69 25.83
N LEU A 27 7.95 -1.92 26.41
CA LEU A 27 7.46 -1.14 27.54
C LEU A 27 7.19 -2.04 28.75
N GLN A 28 8.26 -2.47 29.43
CA GLN A 28 8.20 -3.12 30.74
C GLN A 28 8.42 -2.07 31.84
N GLN A 29 7.52 -1.99 32.83
CA GLN A 29 7.79 -2.22 34.27
C GLN A 29 6.46 -2.38 35.05
N GLY A 30 6.34 -3.44 35.87
CA GLY A 30 5.29 -3.61 36.88
C GLY A 30 4.46 -4.91 36.76
N PRO A 31 4.09 -5.57 37.88
CA PRO A 31 3.53 -6.92 37.86
C PRO A 31 2.06 -6.96 37.38
N SER A 32 1.68 -8.11 36.77
CA SER A 32 0.37 -8.49 36.18
C SER A 32 0.11 -8.40 34.66
N TYR A 33 1.13 -8.22 33.82
CA TYR A 33 1.02 -8.48 32.35
C TYR A 33 1.82 -9.71 31.91
N ALA A 34 3.07 -9.86 32.38
CA ALA A 34 3.92 -11.01 32.06
C ALA A 34 3.40 -12.35 32.61
N GLU A 35 2.80 -12.36 33.80
CA GLU A 35 2.31 -13.59 34.44
C GLU A 35 1.07 -14.18 33.75
N ARG A 36 0.23 -13.34 33.13
CA ARG A 36 -0.94 -13.81 32.33
C ARG A 36 -0.50 -14.38 30.99
N ILE A 37 0.54 -13.81 30.37
CA ILE A 37 1.17 -14.37 29.17
C ILE A 37 1.87 -15.69 29.51
N ILE A 38 2.65 -15.77 30.59
CA ILE A 38 3.36 -17.00 31.01
C ILE A 38 2.38 -18.11 31.46
N LYS A 39 1.23 -17.76 32.04
CA LYS A 39 0.22 -18.75 32.46
C LYS A 39 -0.52 -19.39 31.29
N ASN A 40 -0.77 -18.64 30.21
CA ASN A 40 -1.43 -19.11 28.99
C ASN A 40 -0.45 -19.62 27.92
N ALA A 41 0.82 -19.22 28.01
CA ALA A 41 1.93 -19.77 27.26
C ALA A 41 2.73 -20.71 28.18
N LYS A 42 2.18 -21.89 28.51
CA LYS A 42 3.02 -22.93 29.14
C LYS A 42 3.79 -23.76 28.11
N PRO A 43 5.08 -24.02 28.39
CA PRO A 43 6.08 -24.49 27.44
C PRO A 43 6.15 -26.01 27.40
N ASP A 44 6.56 -26.55 26.25
CA ASP A 44 7.41 -27.74 26.05
C ASP A 44 6.99 -28.57 24.83
N LYS A 45 7.67 -28.36 23.70
CA LYS A 45 8.74 -29.25 23.21
C LYS A 45 9.30 -28.74 21.88
N GLU A 46 10.61 -28.55 21.86
CA GLU A 46 11.50 -28.46 20.68
C GLU A 46 11.11 -27.45 19.59
N LEU A 47 11.59 -26.21 19.79
CA LEU A 47 11.68 -25.15 18.78
C LEU A 47 12.56 -25.59 17.59
N SER A 48 11.94 -26.20 16.59
CA SER A 48 12.55 -26.43 15.28
C SER A 48 11.75 -25.86 14.11
N LYS A 49 10.62 -25.18 14.31
CA LYS A 49 9.88 -24.46 13.25
C LYS A 49 9.14 -23.23 13.81
N PRO A 50 9.12 -22.07 13.11
CA PRO A 50 8.35 -20.90 13.55
C PRO A 50 6.85 -21.10 13.28
N SER A 51 6.07 -21.36 14.33
CA SER A 51 4.62 -21.66 14.24
C SER A 51 3.71 -20.46 14.55
N ASP A 52 2.97 -20.00 13.55
CA ASP A 52 1.50 -20.06 13.41
C ASP A 52 0.49 -19.65 14.51
N GLU A 53 0.82 -18.85 15.53
CA GLU A 53 -0.14 -18.60 16.65
C GLU A 53 -0.78 -17.20 16.82
N PHE A 54 -0.51 -16.19 15.99
CA PHE A 54 -0.90 -14.79 16.32
C PHE A 54 -2.04 -14.15 15.50
N SER A 55 -3.09 -14.87 15.08
CA SER A 55 -4.11 -14.27 14.19
C SER A 55 -5.59 -14.48 14.55
N GLN A 56 -5.97 -14.64 15.82
CA GLN A 56 -7.39 -14.79 16.19
C GLN A 56 -8.12 -13.44 16.43
N PRO A 57 -9.41 -13.29 16.03
CA PRO A 57 -10.24 -12.08 16.26
C PRO A 57 -10.42 -11.72 17.73
N GLU A 58 -10.25 -12.73 18.58
CA GLU A 58 -10.30 -12.63 20.04
C GLU A 58 -9.21 -11.71 20.59
N LEU A 59 -8.10 -11.49 19.86
CA LEU A 59 -7.07 -10.54 20.27
C LEU A 59 -7.62 -9.12 20.40
N ILE A 60 -8.40 -8.64 19.42
CA ILE A 60 -8.96 -7.28 19.48
C ILE A 60 -9.98 -7.15 20.62
N LYS A 61 -10.85 -8.14 20.82
CA LYS A 61 -11.77 -8.16 21.97
C LYS A 61 -11.03 -8.30 23.32
N ALA A 62 -9.89 -8.99 23.34
CA ALA A 62 -9.03 -9.07 24.54
C ALA A 62 -8.34 -7.75 24.88
N PHE A 63 -8.32 -6.77 23.96
CA PHE A 63 -7.79 -5.42 24.19
C PHE A 63 -8.87 -4.36 24.48
N ILE A 64 -10.16 -4.72 24.43
CA ILE A 64 -11.28 -3.82 24.69
C ILE A 64 -11.99 -4.30 25.96
N GLU A 65 -11.57 -3.79 27.11
CA GLU A 65 -12.31 -3.90 28.37
C GLU A 65 -13.50 -2.91 28.37
N ASP A 66 -14.27 -2.86 29.47
CA ASP A 66 -15.46 -2.01 29.65
C ASP A 66 -15.24 -0.49 29.40
N ASN A 67 -13.99 -0.05 29.26
CA ASN A 67 -13.60 1.29 28.79
C ASN A 67 -12.88 1.20 27.44
N PRO A 68 -13.38 1.88 26.38
CA PRO A 68 -12.76 1.82 25.08
C PRO A 68 -11.36 2.46 25.10
N PRO A 69 -10.34 1.83 24.49
CA PRO A 69 -8.99 2.36 24.47
C PRO A 69 -8.89 3.68 23.70
N TYR A 70 -7.85 4.46 24.00
CA TYR A 70 -7.52 5.65 23.23
C TYR A 70 -6.94 5.24 21.87
N ILE A 71 -7.75 5.37 20.82
CA ILE A 71 -7.41 5.02 19.44
C ILE A 71 -7.43 6.29 18.63
N LEU A 72 -6.25 6.73 18.22
CA LEU A 72 -6.04 7.96 17.47
C LEU A 72 -6.03 7.67 15.95
N ALA A 73 -6.69 8.53 15.18
CA ALA A 73 -6.56 8.58 13.73
C ALA A 73 -6.74 10.02 13.22
N HIS A 74 -6.47 10.26 11.94
CA HIS A 74 -6.92 11.48 11.28
C HIS A 74 -8.44 11.44 11.07
N ALA A 75 -9.10 12.59 11.10
CA ALA A 75 -10.55 12.71 10.89
C ALA A 75 -11.03 12.13 9.54
N GLY A 76 -10.14 12.05 8.54
CA GLY A 76 -10.43 11.49 7.22
C GLY A 76 -10.64 9.97 7.19
N ILE A 77 -10.20 9.21 8.21
CA ILE A 77 -10.20 7.74 8.21
C ILE A 77 -11.57 7.13 7.91
N LEU A 78 -12.67 7.77 8.36
CA LEU A 78 -14.02 7.24 8.16
C LEU A 78 -14.45 7.30 6.69
N GLY A 79 -14.04 8.34 5.97
CA GLY A 79 -14.28 8.45 4.52
C GLY A 79 -13.51 7.37 3.77
N GLU A 80 -12.25 7.20 4.13
CA GLU A 80 -11.34 6.18 3.61
C GLU A 80 -11.87 4.75 3.85
N PHE A 81 -12.35 4.49 5.06
CA PHE A 81 -12.91 3.21 5.47
C PHE A 81 -14.19 2.89 4.69
N THR A 82 -15.11 3.85 4.60
CA THR A 82 -16.36 3.71 3.84
C THR A 82 -16.07 3.38 2.37
N ARG A 83 -15.11 4.09 1.79
CA ARG A 83 -14.76 3.94 0.37
C ARG A 83 -14.22 2.56 0.04
N VAL A 84 -13.30 2.04 0.85
CA VAL A 84 -12.64 0.76 0.60
C VAL A 84 -13.48 -0.43 1.05
N PHE A 85 -14.05 -0.37 2.25
CA PHE A 85 -14.69 -1.52 2.90
C PHE A 85 -16.21 -1.57 2.75
N SER A 86 -16.85 -0.50 2.25
CA SER A 86 -18.30 -0.48 2.00
C SER A 86 -18.62 -0.38 0.51
N THR A 87 -18.33 0.75 -0.13
CA THR A 87 -18.91 1.10 -1.45
C THR A 87 -18.56 0.13 -2.58
N VAL A 88 -17.30 -0.30 -2.66
CA VAL A 88 -16.79 -1.15 -3.75
C VAL A 88 -16.08 -2.41 -3.23
N ASN A 89 -16.43 -2.85 -2.02
CA ASN A 89 -15.73 -3.92 -1.31
C ASN A 89 -15.66 -5.22 -2.14
N GLY A 90 -16.79 -5.68 -2.70
CA GLY A 90 -16.82 -6.94 -3.47
C GLY A 90 -15.83 -6.96 -4.65
N ALA A 91 -15.75 -5.88 -5.41
CA ALA A 91 -14.81 -5.76 -6.53
C ALA A 91 -13.37 -5.60 -6.05
N THR A 92 -13.13 -4.70 -5.09
CA THR A 92 -11.80 -4.41 -4.55
C THR A 92 -11.20 -5.63 -3.86
N TYR A 93 -12.02 -6.41 -3.14
CA TYR A 93 -11.63 -7.65 -2.48
C TYR A 93 -11.08 -8.68 -3.48
N GLN A 94 -11.86 -9.01 -4.51
CA GLN A 94 -11.46 -9.99 -5.53
C GLN A 94 -10.18 -9.57 -6.26
N ARG A 95 -10.06 -8.28 -6.57
CA ARG A 95 -8.86 -7.73 -7.22
C ARG A 95 -7.65 -7.71 -6.28
N SER A 96 -7.85 -7.46 -4.99
CA SER A 96 -6.79 -7.52 -3.97
C SER A 96 -6.24 -8.93 -3.81
N MET A 97 -7.10 -9.96 -3.80
CA MET A 97 -6.66 -11.36 -3.72
C MET A 97 -5.73 -11.73 -4.89
N ARG A 98 -5.97 -11.15 -6.07
CA ARG A 98 -5.10 -11.30 -7.25
C ARG A 98 -3.81 -10.48 -7.11
N GLN A 99 -3.89 -9.20 -6.74
CA GLN A 99 -2.72 -8.34 -6.54
C GLN A 99 -1.71 -8.97 -5.56
N PHE A 100 -2.22 -9.56 -4.47
CA PHE A 100 -1.39 -10.17 -3.43
C PHE A 100 -1.17 -11.68 -3.60
N ALA A 101 -1.65 -12.25 -4.71
CA ALA A 101 -1.49 -13.67 -5.03
C ALA A 101 -1.89 -14.61 -3.87
N VAL A 102 -2.94 -14.25 -3.11
CA VAL A 102 -3.31 -14.93 -1.84
C VAL A 102 -3.54 -16.43 -2.06
N HIS A 103 -4.26 -16.76 -3.14
CA HIS A 103 -4.64 -18.13 -3.48
C HIS A 103 -3.59 -18.87 -4.31
N LEU A 104 -2.48 -18.23 -4.71
CA LEU A 104 -1.41 -18.92 -5.43
C LEU A 104 -0.52 -19.69 -4.45
N PRO A 105 -0.15 -20.95 -4.79
CA PRO A 105 0.81 -21.71 -4.00
C PRO A 105 2.22 -21.11 -4.13
N GLY A 106 3.06 -21.29 -3.11
CA GLY A 106 4.48 -20.90 -3.16
C GLY A 106 4.76 -19.39 -3.06
N GLN A 107 3.75 -18.54 -2.95
CA GLN A 107 3.95 -17.09 -2.75
C GLN A 107 4.60 -16.82 -1.39
N ILE A 108 5.71 -16.07 -1.39
CA ILE A 108 6.45 -15.72 -0.16
C ILE A 108 6.38 -14.22 0.20
N ASN A 109 6.07 -13.35 -0.76
CA ASN A 109 6.17 -11.90 -0.60
C ASN A 109 5.05 -11.16 -1.37
N ALA A 110 4.62 -10.00 -0.88
CA ALA A 110 3.54 -9.16 -1.42
C ALA A 110 4.05 -7.85 -2.09
N GLY A 111 5.34 -7.76 -2.43
CA GLY A 111 6.03 -6.58 -2.95
C GLY A 111 6.68 -5.73 -1.85
N ILE A 112 5.96 -5.47 -0.77
CA ILE A 112 6.40 -4.62 0.37
C ILE A 112 6.50 -5.37 1.70
N GLY A 113 6.28 -6.69 1.70
CA GLY A 113 6.23 -7.48 2.90
C GLY A 113 6.01 -8.96 2.62
N LEU A 114 5.82 -9.75 3.68
CA LEU A 114 5.50 -11.17 3.54
C LEU A 114 4.14 -11.38 2.87
N LYS A 115 3.89 -12.62 2.41
CA LYS A 115 2.58 -13.02 1.88
C LYS A 115 1.45 -12.59 2.81
N VAL A 116 0.41 -11.98 2.24
CA VAL A 116 -0.84 -11.65 2.94
C VAL A 116 -1.58 -12.94 3.28
N LYS A 117 -1.82 -13.17 4.57
CA LYS A 117 -2.62 -14.30 5.08
C LYS A 117 -4.08 -13.87 5.17
N TYR A 118 -4.82 -14.02 4.06
CA TYR A 118 -6.25 -13.73 4.01
C TYR A 118 -7.04 -15.03 3.85
N GLY A 119 -8.12 -15.21 4.62
CA GLY A 119 -9.08 -16.31 4.43
C GLY A 119 -8.52 -17.72 4.69
N THR A 120 -7.36 -17.84 5.33
CA THR A 120 -6.93 -19.08 5.97
C THR A 120 -7.70 -19.26 7.27
N ASP A 121 -8.00 -20.50 7.68
CA ASP A 121 -8.82 -20.93 8.83
C ASP A 121 -8.51 -20.26 10.19
N LYS A 122 -7.45 -19.45 10.25
CA LYS A 122 -6.92 -18.77 11.43
C LYS A 122 -6.93 -17.24 11.35
N ALA A 123 -7.49 -16.60 10.33
CA ALA A 123 -7.46 -15.13 10.20
C ALA A 123 -8.84 -14.56 9.85
N THR A 124 -9.37 -13.69 10.71
CA THR A 124 -10.66 -13.00 10.52
C THR A 124 -10.46 -11.49 10.49
N PHE A 125 -11.35 -10.78 9.78
CA PHE A 125 -11.41 -9.32 9.83
C PHE A 125 -12.15 -8.85 11.09
N GLY A 126 -11.55 -7.89 11.79
CA GLY A 126 -12.15 -7.16 12.90
C GLY A 126 -11.83 -5.67 12.74
N VAL A 127 -12.78 -4.81 13.11
CA VAL A 127 -12.66 -3.36 13.00
C VAL A 127 -12.98 -2.77 14.36
N VAL A 128 -12.13 -1.86 14.82
CA VAL A 128 -12.41 -1.00 15.98
C VAL A 128 -12.34 0.44 15.48
N TYR A 129 -13.36 1.22 15.79
CA TYR A 129 -13.38 2.63 15.41
C TYR A 129 -12.46 3.45 16.31
N SER A 130 -11.83 4.46 15.71
CA SER A 130 -11.06 5.46 16.44
C SER A 130 -11.93 6.21 17.44
N THR A 131 -11.36 6.50 18.60
CA THR A 131 -12.02 7.25 19.69
C THR A 131 -11.53 8.69 19.78
N TYR A 132 -10.43 9.02 19.10
CA TYR A 132 -9.88 10.35 19.01
C TYR A 132 -9.44 10.68 17.58
N PHE A 133 -9.76 11.89 17.13
CA PHE A 133 -9.47 12.35 15.77
C PHE A 133 -8.63 13.63 15.80
N VAL A 134 -7.56 13.65 15.01
CA VAL A 134 -6.81 14.88 14.72
C VAL A 134 -7.31 15.49 13.41
N HIS A 135 -7.34 16.83 13.37
CA HIS A 135 -7.81 17.60 12.20
C HIS A 135 -6.73 18.52 11.65
N GLU A 136 -5.79 18.93 12.50
CA GLU A 136 -4.75 19.87 12.17
C GLU A 136 -3.59 19.21 11.45
N GLN A 137 -2.83 20.02 10.72
CA GLN A 137 -1.59 19.61 10.07
C GLN A 137 -0.55 19.04 11.07
N LYS A 138 -0.56 19.56 12.31
CA LYS A 138 0.31 19.16 13.40
C LYS A 138 -0.46 19.23 14.72
N THR A 139 -0.32 18.20 15.55
CA THR A 139 -0.91 18.14 16.90
C THR A 139 0.14 17.63 17.88
N ASP A 140 0.54 18.48 18.82
CA ASP A 140 1.42 18.08 19.92
C ASP A 140 0.63 17.24 20.94
N LEU A 141 1.21 16.11 21.35
CA LEU A 141 0.61 15.21 22.32
C LEU A 141 1.67 14.68 23.29
N VAL A 142 1.24 14.43 24.52
CA VAL A 142 2.02 13.67 25.50
C VAL A 142 1.29 12.36 25.74
N LEU A 143 1.89 11.26 25.29
CA LEU A 143 1.31 9.92 25.42
C LEU A 143 2.25 9.02 26.21
N ALA A 144 1.77 8.45 27.31
CA ALA A 144 2.55 7.62 28.22
C ALA A 144 3.87 8.29 28.68
N GLY A 145 3.87 9.62 28.86
CA GLY A 145 5.05 10.39 29.25
C GLY A 145 6.05 10.67 28.12
N ILE A 146 5.72 10.32 26.88
CA ILE A 146 6.52 10.62 25.68
C ILE A 146 5.91 11.82 24.97
N ASN A 147 6.70 12.86 24.74
CA ASN A 147 6.30 13.96 23.86
C ASN A 147 6.39 13.49 22.41
N LEU A 148 5.31 13.67 21.67
CA LEU A 148 5.27 13.37 20.24
C LEU A 148 4.42 14.39 19.51
N MET A 149 4.66 14.49 18.22
CA MET A 149 3.87 15.33 17.32
C MET A 149 3.24 14.43 16.27
N ILE A 150 1.91 14.45 16.23
CA ILE A 150 1.16 13.87 15.11
C ILE A 150 1.22 14.86 13.95
N ILE A 151 1.51 14.36 12.77
CA ILE A 151 1.66 15.16 11.56
C ILE A 151 0.74 14.56 10.50
N HIS A 152 -0.13 15.36 9.90
CA HIS A 152 -0.91 14.90 8.75
C HIS A 152 0.00 14.80 7.51
N ILE A 153 0.24 13.59 7.00
CA ILE A 153 1.09 13.34 5.82
C ILE A 153 0.26 12.58 4.78
N PRO A 154 -0.71 13.23 4.15
CA PRO A 154 -1.51 12.59 3.12
C PRO A 154 -0.64 12.15 1.94
N GLY A 155 -0.81 10.90 1.48
CA GLY A 155 0.02 10.31 0.43
C GLY A 155 -0.57 9.02 -0.14
N GLU A 156 -0.25 7.85 0.45
CA GLU A 156 -0.88 6.58 0.06
C GLU A 156 -2.39 6.60 0.29
N THR A 157 -2.83 7.24 1.38
CA THR A 157 -4.22 7.63 1.64
C THR A 157 -4.31 9.09 2.09
N ASP A 158 -5.50 9.68 1.95
CA ASP A 158 -5.72 11.10 2.28
C ASP A 158 -5.71 11.35 3.80
N ASP A 159 -5.89 10.31 4.61
CA ASP A 159 -5.96 10.36 6.07
C ASP A 159 -4.66 9.95 6.78
N GLN A 160 -3.58 9.74 6.04
CA GLN A 160 -2.33 9.27 6.63
C GLN A 160 -1.72 10.26 7.63
N ILE A 161 -1.21 9.70 8.72
CA ILE A 161 -0.51 10.43 9.76
C ILE A 161 0.90 9.87 9.98
N GLY A 162 1.81 10.78 10.28
CA GLY A 162 3.16 10.52 10.72
C GLY A 162 3.28 10.87 12.19
N VAL A 163 4.27 10.29 12.85
CA VAL A 163 4.56 10.54 14.26
C VAL A 163 6.02 10.92 14.42
N TRP A 164 6.25 12.15 14.86
CA TRP A 164 7.58 12.65 15.16
C TRP A 164 7.84 12.59 16.67
N ILE A 165 8.97 12.01 17.06
CA ILE A 165 9.42 11.92 18.45
C ILE A 165 10.74 12.71 18.56
N PRO A 166 10.68 14.01 18.95
CA PRO A 166 11.83 14.91 18.91
C PRO A 166 13.03 14.41 19.71
N GLU A 167 12.82 13.94 20.93
CA GLU A 167 13.87 13.52 21.86
C GLU A 167 14.64 12.29 21.37
N LYS A 168 14.04 11.53 20.44
CA LYS A 168 14.64 10.33 19.84
C LYS A 168 15.04 10.53 18.39
N GLN A 169 14.71 11.67 17.80
CA GLN A 169 14.88 11.93 16.36
C GLN A 169 14.27 10.81 15.49
N VAL A 170 13.11 10.29 15.90
CA VAL A 170 12.40 9.20 15.22
C VAL A 170 11.19 9.76 14.49
N LEU A 171 11.06 9.43 13.20
CA LEU A 171 9.88 9.72 12.40
C LEU A 171 9.23 8.41 11.94
N LEU A 172 8.00 8.17 12.37
CA LEU A 172 7.14 7.13 11.82
C LEU A 172 6.40 7.73 10.63
N CYS A 173 6.62 7.20 9.42
CA CYS A 173 6.17 7.82 8.17
C CYS A 173 5.07 7.04 7.44
N ALA A 174 4.34 6.18 8.15
CA ALA A 174 3.28 5.35 7.57
C ALA A 174 3.73 4.62 6.30
N ASP A 175 2.89 4.62 5.27
CA ASP A 175 3.18 4.00 3.97
C ASP A 175 3.57 5.05 2.91
N ASP A 176 3.96 6.25 3.33
CA ASP A 176 4.48 7.25 2.41
C ASP A 176 5.89 6.90 1.93
N ILE A 177 6.60 6.04 2.67
CA ILE A 177 7.89 5.47 2.30
C ILE A 177 7.90 3.97 2.58
N TYR A 178 8.39 3.19 1.61
CA TYR A 178 8.83 1.81 1.80
C TYR A 178 9.88 1.48 0.74
N LYS A 179 10.61 0.38 0.92
CA LYS A 179 11.69 -0.03 0.00
C LYS A 179 11.16 -0.69 -1.29
N ALA A 180 10.34 0.03 -2.05
CA ALA A 180 9.84 -0.31 -3.37
C ALA A 180 9.31 0.96 -4.06
N PHE A 181 9.21 0.97 -5.39
CA PHE A 181 8.57 2.05 -6.12
C PHE A 181 7.12 2.22 -5.61
N PRO A 182 6.67 3.45 -5.31
CA PRO A 182 5.37 3.69 -4.71
C PRO A 182 4.26 3.18 -5.60
N ASN A 183 3.25 2.59 -4.99
CA ASN A 183 2.05 2.18 -5.69
C ASN A 183 1.15 3.40 -5.93
N LEU A 184 1.55 4.33 -6.82
CA LEU A 184 0.84 5.60 -7.07
C LEU A 184 -0.59 5.41 -7.59
N TYR A 185 -0.83 4.30 -8.29
CA TYR A 185 -2.17 3.80 -8.58
C TYR A 185 -2.28 2.33 -8.20
N ALA A 186 -3.16 2.01 -7.25
CA ALA A 186 -3.35 0.63 -6.81
C ALA A 186 -4.10 -0.19 -7.86
N ILE A 187 -3.43 -1.20 -8.42
CA ILE A 187 -4.02 -2.07 -9.46
C ILE A 187 -5.24 -2.85 -8.98
N ARG A 188 -5.39 -3.08 -7.66
CA ARG A 188 -6.65 -3.59 -7.07
C ARG A 188 -7.86 -2.69 -7.30
N GLY A 189 -7.65 -1.44 -7.69
CA GLY A 189 -8.70 -0.44 -7.93
C GLY A 189 -8.92 0.41 -6.69
N THR A 190 -8.46 1.65 -6.75
CA THR A 190 -8.76 2.73 -5.82
C THR A 190 -9.01 4.00 -6.64
N PRO A 191 -9.61 5.05 -6.06
CA PRO A 191 -9.51 6.38 -6.65
C PRO A 191 -8.05 6.76 -6.88
N SER A 192 -7.82 7.67 -7.82
CA SER A 192 -6.49 8.26 -8.00
C SER A 192 -6.09 9.02 -6.75
N ARG A 193 -4.79 8.94 -6.40
CA ARG A 193 -4.19 9.70 -5.31
C ARG A 193 -3.76 11.07 -5.80
N ASP A 194 -3.78 12.08 -4.93
CA ASP A 194 -3.12 13.36 -5.24
C ASP A 194 -1.61 13.21 -5.06
N LEU A 195 -0.90 13.04 -6.17
CA LEU A 195 0.55 12.81 -6.14
C LEU A 195 1.31 14.05 -5.69
N MET A 196 0.78 15.25 -5.96
CA MET A 196 1.42 16.49 -5.52
C MET A 196 1.21 16.73 -4.03
N GLN A 197 0.11 16.22 -3.46
CA GLN A 197 -0.06 16.16 -2.01
C GLN A 197 0.97 15.22 -1.36
N TRP A 198 1.18 14.04 -1.93
CA TRP A 198 2.22 13.13 -1.44
C TRP A 198 3.63 13.75 -1.52
N VAL A 199 3.95 14.45 -2.62
CA VAL A 199 5.21 15.22 -2.76
C VAL A 199 5.36 16.25 -1.63
N ARG A 200 4.30 17.00 -1.31
CA ARG A 200 4.32 17.98 -0.20
C ARG A 200 4.51 17.30 1.16
N SER A 201 3.92 16.12 1.37
CA SER A 201 4.13 15.32 2.60
C SER A 201 5.59 14.86 2.72
N LEU A 202 6.23 14.47 1.63
CA LEU A 202 7.66 14.13 1.60
C LEU A 202 8.55 15.34 1.89
N ASP A 203 8.23 16.51 1.33
CA ASP A 203 8.91 17.77 1.67
C ASP A 203 8.71 18.17 3.13
N LEU A 204 7.53 17.94 3.69
CA LEU A 204 7.26 18.18 5.10
C LEU A 204 8.14 17.29 5.98
N MET A 205 8.27 16.00 5.66
CA MET A 205 9.13 15.05 6.38
C MET A 205 10.61 15.44 6.31
N LEU A 206 11.07 16.01 5.19
CA LEU A 206 12.44 16.50 5.03
C LEU A 206 12.82 17.66 5.98
N ASN A 207 11.84 18.34 6.58
CA ASN A 207 12.08 19.42 7.53
C ASN A 207 12.40 18.94 8.95
N TYR A 208 12.26 17.64 9.22
CA TYR A 208 12.55 17.06 10.53
C TYR A 208 13.97 16.53 10.60
N ASP A 209 14.63 16.73 11.75
CA ASP A 209 16.01 16.29 12.01
C ASP A 209 16.09 14.78 12.29
N THR A 210 15.60 13.98 11.35
CA THR A 210 15.31 12.56 11.52
C THR A 210 16.59 11.72 11.45
N GLN A 211 16.91 11.04 12.55
CA GLN A 211 18.00 10.06 12.64
C GLN A 211 17.51 8.63 12.37
N HIS A 212 16.22 8.38 12.63
CA HIS A 212 15.57 7.08 12.52
C HIS A 212 14.21 7.20 11.82
N LEU A 213 14.10 6.73 10.59
CA LEU A 213 12.84 6.69 9.85
C LEU A 213 12.24 5.29 9.96
N VAL A 214 10.98 5.20 10.40
CA VAL A 214 10.28 3.94 10.66
C VAL A 214 9.01 3.86 9.81
N PRO A 215 9.08 3.28 8.61
CA PRO A 215 7.90 3.02 7.78
C PRO A 215 7.04 1.89 8.35
N SER A 216 5.76 1.87 7.99
CA SER A 216 4.82 0.77 8.31
C SER A 216 5.20 -0.55 7.67
N HIS A 217 5.85 -0.46 6.50
CA HIS A 217 6.34 -1.59 5.74
C HIS A 217 7.85 -1.53 5.54
N THR A 218 8.45 -2.69 5.28
CA THR A 218 9.90 -2.85 5.09
C THR A 218 10.71 -2.52 6.35
N ARG A 219 11.99 -2.14 6.21
CA ARG A 219 12.92 -2.01 7.35
C ARG A 219 13.10 -0.53 7.73
N PRO A 220 13.33 -0.24 9.03
CA PRO A 220 13.75 1.10 9.46
C PRO A 220 15.02 1.56 8.75
N VAL A 221 15.13 2.87 8.56
CA VAL A 221 16.27 3.54 7.95
C VAL A 221 16.99 4.36 9.02
N PHE A 222 18.32 4.31 8.98
CA PHE A 222 19.19 4.95 9.97
C PHE A 222 20.12 5.95 9.27
N GLY A 223 20.40 7.06 9.95
CA GLY A 223 21.33 8.10 9.51
C GLY A 223 20.65 9.21 8.72
N LYS A 224 20.87 10.46 9.14
CA LYS A 224 20.23 11.67 8.57
C LYS A 224 20.46 11.81 7.07
N GLU A 225 21.68 11.61 6.61
CA GLU A 225 22.06 11.78 5.20
C GLU A 225 21.35 10.75 4.31
N ASN A 226 21.31 9.50 4.76
CA ASN A 226 20.64 8.41 4.07
C ASN A 226 19.11 8.61 4.03
N ILE A 227 18.51 9.05 5.15
CA ILE A 227 17.08 9.37 5.22
C ILE A 227 16.74 10.54 4.28
N LYS A 228 17.56 11.60 4.28
CA LYS A 228 17.40 12.75 3.39
C LYS A 228 17.51 12.35 1.93
N GLU A 229 18.48 11.51 1.57
CA GLU A 229 18.63 10.96 0.23
C GLU A 229 17.38 10.17 -0.18
N ILE A 230 16.93 9.23 0.65
CA ILE A 230 15.76 8.38 0.36
C ILE A 230 14.50 9.22 0.17
N LEU A 231 14.20 10.15 1.09
CA LEU A 231 13.04 11.03 0.97
C LEU A 231 13.11 11.89 -0.31
N THR A 232 14.30 12.42 -0.62
CA THR A 232 14.54 13.24 -1.82
C THR A 232 14.28 12.45 -3.10
N VAL A 233 14.88 11.27 -3.26
CA VAL A 233 14.71 10.49 -4.50
C VAL A 233 13.29 9.96 -4.64
N TYR A 234 12.61 9.64 -3.53
CA TYR A 234 11.22 9.20 -3.56
C TYR A 234 10.30 10.33 -4.02
N ARG A 235 10.44 11.52 -3.43
CA ARG A 235 9.74 12.74 -3.84
C ARG A 235 9.96 13.06 -5.31
N ASP A 236 11.23 13.10 -5.73
CA ASP A 236 11.61 13.46 -7.10
C ASP A 236 11.05 12.45 -8.12
N ALA A 237 10.99 11.16 -7.76
CA ALA A 237 10.40 10.14 -8.63
C ALA A 237 8.88 10.34 -8.79
N ILE A 238 8.15 10.59 -7.71
CA ILE A 238 6.71 10.83 -7.76
C ILE A 238 6.41 12.08 -8.60
N GLN A 239 7.09 13.19 -8.30
CA GLN A 239 6.91 14.44 -9.01
C GLN A 239 7.29 14.30 -10.49
N TYR A 240 8.39 13.62 -10.81
CA TYR A 240 8.80 13.41 -12.20
C TYR A 240 7.74 12.64 -13.00
N ILE A 241 7.19 11.55 -12.44
CA ILE A 241 6.14 10.78 -13.12
C ILE A 241 4.91 11.64 -13.36
N HIS A 242 4.50 12.41 -12.35
CA HIS A 242 3.39 13.36 -12.48
C HIS A 242 3.65 14.38 -13.59
N ASP A 243 4.73 15.15 -13.48
CA ASP A 243 5.02 16.29 -14.36
C ASP A 243 5.27 15.85 -15.80
N GLN A 244 5.99 14.74 -16.02
CA GLN A 244 6.21 14.23 -17.36
C GLN A 244 4.94 13.66 -17.99
N THR A 245 4.07 13.03 -17.20
CA THR A 245 2.76 12.58 -17.69
C THR A 245 1.91 13.77 -18.12
N VAL A 246 1.77 14.79 -17.26
CA VAL A 246 1.03 16.02 -17.57
C VAL A 246 1.61 16.73 -18.78
N ARG A 247 2.94 16.78 -18.92
CA ARG A 247 3.59 17.36 -20.10
C ARG A 247 3.15 16.67 -21.39
N TYR A 248 3.08 15.35 -21.43
CA TYR A 248 2.66 14.63 -22.63
C TYR A 248 1.14 14.63 -22.85
N ILE A 249 0.34 14.69 -21.78
CA ILE A 249 -1.11 14.98 -21.88
C ILE A 249 -1.32 16.28 -22.65
N ASN A 250 -0.62 17.35 -22.27
CA ASN A 250 -0.71 18.65 -22.93
C ASN A 250 -0.17 18.66 -24.37
N GLN A 251 0.55 17.62 -24.78
CA GLN A 251 1.00 17.41 -26.16
C GLN A 251 0.01 16.55 -26.98
N GLY A 252 -1.11 16.13 -26.39
CA GLY A 252 -2.17 15.37 -27.06
C GLY A 252 -1.94 13.86 -27.13
N PHE A 253 -0.98 13.33 -26.36
CA PHE A 253 -0.73 11.88 -26.33
C PHE A 253 -1.79 11.15 -25.49
N THR A 254 -2.16 9.95 -25.94
CA THR A 254 -3.02 9.01 -25.20
C THR A 254 -2.25 8.35 -24.05
N SER A 255 -2.96 7.76 -23.08
CA SER A 255 -2.33 7.12 -21.91
C SER A 255 -1.31 6.04 -22.29
N GLU A 256 -1.59 5.28 -23.34
CA GLU A 256 -0.75 4.23 -23.91
C GLU A 256 0.53 4.80 -24.51
N GLU A 257 0.43 5.89 -25.27
CA GLU A 257 1.60 6.54 -25.88
C GLU A 257 2.51 7.20 -24.84
N ILE A 258 1.94 7.67 -23.73
CA ILE A 258 2.72 8.27 -22.64
C ILE A 258 3.53 7.22 -21.89
N VAL A 259 2.98 6.02 -21.68
CA VAL A 259 3.69 4.90 -21.02
C VAL A 259 5.01 4.58 -21.74
N GLU A 260 5.04 4.64 -23.07
CA GLU A 260 6.25 4.40 -23.88
C GLU A 260 7.28 5.54 -23.80
N LYS A 261 6.88 6.73 -23.32
CA LYS A 261 7.73 7.92 -23.28
C LYS A 261 8.24 8.26 -21.88
N VAL A 262 7.45 7.98 -20.86
CA VAL A 262 7.78 8.35 -19.48
C VAL A 262 8.54 7.21 -18.82
N ALA A 263 9.83 7.43 -18.58
CA ALA A 263 10.68 6.57 -17.78
C ALA A 263 11.46 7.40 -16.78
N LEU A 264 11.70 6.86 -15.58
CA LEU A 264 12.53 7.50 -14.58
C LEU A 264 13.95 7.76 -15.12
N PRO A 265 14.56 8.92 -14.84
CA PRO A 265 15.97 9.17 -15.10
C PRO A 265 16.86 8.08 -14.48
N LYS A 266 18.00 7.77 -15.13
CA LYS A 266 18.87 6.64 -14.74
C LYS A 266 19.30 6.68 -13.27
N ASN A 267 19.52 7.86 -12.69
CA ASN A 267 19.87 8.03 -11.28
C ASN A 267 18.72 7.59 -10.35
N LEU A 268 17.48 7.95 -10.66
CA LEU A 268 16.30 7.54 -9.90
C LEU A 268 15.98 6.06 -10.11
N ALA A 269 15.94 5.60 -11.37
CA ALA A 269 15.59 4.22 -11.72
C ALA A 269 16.54 3.16 -11.09
N ARG A 270 17.78 3.54 -10.81
CA ARG A 270 18.77 2.65 -10.18
C ARG A 270 18.63 2.57 -8.66
N HIS A 271 17.99 3.55 -8.03
CA HIS A 271 17.92 3.64 -6.58
C HIS A 271 17.15 2.45 -5.98
N PRO A 272 17.62 1.83 -4.87
CA PRO A 272 16.98 0.63 -4.30
C PRO A 272 15.53 0.84 -3.83
N TYR A 273 15.15 2.06 -3.46
CA TYR A 273 13.78 2.40 -3.04
C TYR A 273 12.83 2.65 -4.22
N LEU A 274 13.32 2.63 -5.46
CA LEU A 274 12.52 2.91 -6.66
C LEU A 274 12.44 1.70 -7.59
N LYS A 275 12.69 0.49 -7.06
CA LYS A 275 12.49 -0.76 -7.79
C LYS A 275 11.03 -1.14 -7.82
N GLU A 276 10.51 -1.47 -9.00
CA GLU A 276 9.10 -1.75 -9.28
C GLU A 276 8.63 -3.11 -8.74
N PHE A 277 8.75 -3.32 -7.43
CA PHE A 277 8.27 -4.52 -6.73
C PHE A 277 6.80 -4.41 -6.29
N TYR A 278 6.25 -3.20 -6.26
CA TYR A 278 4.89 -2.95 -5.75
C TYR A 278 4.09 -2.05 -6.70
N GLY A 279 4.51 -0.81 -6.90
CA GLY A 279 4.05 0.02 -8.01
C GLY A 279 4.91 -0.14 -9.25
N THR A 280 4.41 0.37 -10.37
CA THR A 280 5.18 0.54 -11.63
C THR A 280 4.96 1.94 -12.20
N VAL A 281 5.93 2.44 -12.94
CA VAL A 281 5.88 3.68 -13.71
C VAL A 281 4.72 3.62 -14.70
N ALA A 282 4.59 2.52 -15.46
CA ALA A 282 3.54 2.37 -16.46
C ALA A 282 2.13 2.50 -15.87
N TRP A 283 1.86 1.86 -14.72
CA TRP A 283 0.56 1.95 -14.07
C TRP A 283 0.32 3.34 -13.47
N SER A 284 1.39 3.98 -12.99
CA SER A 284 1.34 5.32 -12.41
C SER A 284 1.01 6.38 -13.46
N VAL A 285 1.62 6.30 -14.64
CA VAL A 285 1.31 7.14 -15.81
C VAL A 285 -0.18 7.05 -16.16
N LYS A 286 -0.72 5.82 -16.26
CA LYS A 286 -2.15 5.62 -16.51
C LYS A 286 -3.03 6.18 -15.40
N GLY A 287 -2.59 6.04 -14.14
CA GLY A 287 -3.28 6.62 -12.98
C GLY A 287 -3.36 8.14 -13.02
N VAL A 288 -2.25 8.81 -13.38
CA VAL A 288 -2.18 10.27 -13.53
C VAL A 288 -3.00 10.73 -14.73
N PHE A 289 -2.92 10.03 -15.88
CA PHE A 289 -3.78 10.34 -17.02
C PHE A 289 -5.26 10.30 -16.63
N ASN A 290 -5.68 9.21 -15.98
CA ASN A 290 -7.06 9.03 -15.56
C ASN A 290 -7.50 10.05 -14.49
N SER A 291 -6.61 10.55 -13.63
CA SER A 291 -6.98 11.59 -12.66
C SER A 291 -7.28 12.94 -13.30
N TYR A 292 -6.66 13.23 -14.44
CA TYR A 292 -6.85 14.50 -15.16
C TYR A 292 -7.94 14.43 -16.24
N LEU A 293 -7.95 13.36 -17.04
CA LEU A 293 -8.80 13.25 -18.23
C LEU A 293 -9.84 12.12 -18.15
N GLY A 294 -9.78 11.29 -17.12
CA GLY A 294 -10.64 10.11 -16.99
C GLY A 294 -10.25 8.98 -17.97
N TRP A 295 -11.25 8.17 -18.32
CA TRP A 295 -11.05 6.92 -19.06
C TRP A 295 -10.94 7.11 -20.59
N PHE A 296 -11.47 8.22 -21.13
CA PHE A 296 -11.55 8.42 -22.57
C PHE A 296 -10.20 8.93 -23.09
N SER A 297 -9.58 8.17 -24.00
CA SER A 297 -8.26 8.48 -24.55
C SER A 297 -8.25 9.69 -25.48
N GLY A 298 -9.42 10.12 -25.98
CA GLY A 298 -9.55 11.05 -27.09
C GLY A 298 -9.75 10.37 -28.45
N ASN A 299 -9.51 9.07 -28.57
CA ASN A 299 -9.73 8.32 -29.80
C ASN A 299 -11.20 7.88 -29.92
N PRO A 300 -11.93 8.23 -31.00
CA PRO A 300 -13.34 7.86 -31.18
C PRO A 300 -13.64 6.36 -31.07
N ILE A 301 -12.67 5.48 -31.35
CA ILE A 301 -12.86 4.03 -31.22
C ILE A 301 -13.11 3.59 -29.77
N ASP A 302 -12.61 4.38 -28.80
CA ASP A 302 -12.72 4.10 -27.37
C ASP A 302 -14.03 4.63 -26.79
N LEU A 303 -14.76 5.50 -27.51
CA LEU A 303 -15.99 6.11 -27.01
C LEU A 303 -17.11 5.08 -26.82
N GLN A 304 -17.21 4.12 -27.76
CA GLN A 304 -18.18 3.03 -27.73
C GLN A 304 -17.53 1.75 -28.29
N PRO A 305 -16.62 1.12 -27.53
CA PRO A 305 -15.92 -0.06 -28.01
C PRO A 305 -16.89 -1.23 -28.13
N LEU A 306 -16.62 -2.11 -29.10
CA LEU A 306 -17.31 -3.40 -29.16
C LEU A 306 -17.10 -4.17 -27.86
N THR A 307 -18.09 -4.97 -27.47
CA THR A 307 -17.91 -5.96 -26.40
C THR A 307 -16.76 -6.90 -26.75
N ILE A 308 -16.03 -7.38 -25.74
CA ILE A 308 -14.89 -8.31 -25.93
C ILE A 308 -15.33 -9.52 -26.75
N LYS A 309 -16.53 -10.05 -26.48
CA LYS A 309 -17.11 -11.16 -27.25
C LYS A 309 -17.31 -10.81 -28.72
N SER A 310 -17.99 -9.71 -29.04
CA SER A 310 -18.25 -9.34 -30.44
C SER A 310 -16.96 -9.04 -31.21
N LYS A 311 -15.98 -8.38 -30.56
CA LYS A 311 -14.65 -8.18 -31.16
C LYS A 311 -13.98 -9.52 -31.45
N SER A 312 -14.02 -10.46 -30.51
CA SER A 312 -13.39 -11.78 -30.63
C SER A 312 -14.02 -12.64 -31.73
N GLU A 313 -15.36 -12.72 -31.79
CA GLU A 313 -16.08 -13.43 -32.86
C GLU A 313 -15.70 -12.89 -34.26
N ARG A 314 -15.63 -11.56 -34.41
CA ARG A 314 -15.24 -10.92 -35.68
C ARG A 314 -13.79 -11.21 -36.05
N MET A 315 -12.86 -11.16 -35.08
CA MET A 315 -11.45 -11.47 -35.31
C MET A 315 -11.25 -12.93 -35.70
N VAL A 316 -11.91 -13.87 -35.01
CA VAL A 316 -11.85 -15.31 -35.34
C VAL A 316 -12.47 -15.58 -36.71
N LYS A 317 -13.58 -14.92 -37.07
CA LYS A 317 -14.18 -15.05 -38.40
C LYS A 317 -13.24 -14.54 -39.52
N LEU A 318 -12.47 -13.49 -39.26
CA LEU A 318 -11.54 -12.91 -40.23
C LEU A 318 -10.28 -13.76 -40.42
N ILE A 319 -9.69 -14.25 -39.33
CA ILE A 319 -8.38 -14.92 -39.34
C ILE A 319 -8.51 -16.45 -39.44
N GLY A 320 -9.54 -17.02 -38.81
CA GLY A 320 -9.66 -18.46 -38.56
C GLY A 320 -9.01 -18.87 -37.24
N ILE A 321 -9.68 -19.76 -36.50
CA ILE A 321 -9.25 -20.19 -35.17
C ILE A 321 -7.89 -20.92 -35.18
N ASP A 322 -7.66 -21.78 -36.16
CA ASP A 322 -6.43 -22.58 -36.24
C ASP A 322 -5.20 -21.69 -36.43
N LYS A 323 -5.30 -20.71 -37.33
CA LYS A 323 -4.23 -19.72 -37.55
C LYS A 323 -3.97 -18.86 -36.32
N MET A 324 -5.02 -18.48 -35.60
CA MET A 324 -4.86 -17.72 -34.35
C MET A 324 -4.15 -18.55 -33.27
N LEU A 325 -4.45 -19.85 -33.16
CA LEU A 325 -3.77 -20.77 -32.24
C LEU A 325 -2.32 -21.03 -32.64
N GLU A 326 -2.03 -21.18 -33.93
CA GLU A 326 -0.66 -21.29 -34.45
C GLU A 326 0.16 -20.04 -34.10
N ALA A 327 -0.39 -18.86 -34.38
CA ALA A 327 0.24 -17.58 -34.01
C ALA A 327 0.45 -17.46 -32.50
N THR A 328 -0.52 -17.88 -31.69
CA THR A 328 -0.40 -17.88 -30.21
C THR A 328 0.78 -18.75 -29.76
N LYS A 329 0.93 -19.96 -30.33
CA LYS A 329 2.04 -20.88 -30.00
C LYS A 329 3.39 -20.34 -30.47
N ALA A 330 3.43 -19.68 -31.64
CA ALA A 330 4.63 -19.02 -32.14
C ALA A 330 5.09 -17.90 -31.19
N ALA A 331 4.17 -17.01 -30.80
CA ALA A 331 4.45 -15.94 -29.84
C ALA A 331 4.99 -16.48 -28.50
N LEU A 332 4.41 -17.58 -27.98
CA LEU A 332 4.93 -18.25 -26.79
C LEU A 332 6.36 -18.77 -26.97
N LYS A 333 6.66 -19.39 -28.12
CA LYS A 333 8.01 -19.91 -28.44
C LYS A 333 9.03 -18.79 -28.54
N GLU A 334 8.63 -17.64 -29.06
CA GLU A 334 9.44 -16.43 -29.20
C GLU A 334 9.53 -15.61 -27.89
N LYS A 335 8.83 -16.05 -26.83
CA LYS A 335 8.72 -15.36 -25.54
C LYS A 335 8.04 -13.99 -25.61
N ASP A 336 7.24 -13.76 -26.64
CA ASP A 336 6.33 -12.62 -26.72
C ASP A 336 5.06 -12.93 -25.93
N PHE A 337 5.20 -12.93 -24.60
CA PHE A 337 4.17 -13.39 -23.69
C PHE A 337 2.94 -12.49 -23.67
N GLN A 338 3.13 -11.18 -23.82
CA GLN A 338 2.02 -10.23 -23.82
C GLN A 338 1.17 -10.43 -25.09
N TRP A 339 1.81 -10.59 -26.25
CA TRP A 339 1.08 -10.85 -27.49
C TRP A 339 0.39 -12.21 -27.47
N ALA A 340 1.05 -13.25 -26.94
CA ALA A 340 0.43 -14.56 -26.75
C ALA A 340 -0.84 -14.47 -25.87
N LEU A 341 -0.81 -13.68 -24.80
CA LEU A 341 -1.97 -13.45 -23.93
C LEU A 341 -3.11 -12.77 -24.70
N GLU A 342 -2.82 -11.72 -25.47
CA GLU A 342 -3.83 -11.00 -26.26
C GLU A 342 -4.49 -11.89 -27.30
N LEU A 343 -3.71 -12.66 -28.07
CA LEU A 343 -4.24 -13.64 -29.02
C LEU A 343 -5.09 -14.71 -28.33
N SER A 344 -4.62 -15.25 -27.21
CA SER A 344 -5.35 -16.28 -26.46
C SER A 344 -6.68 -15.78 -25.91
N SER A 345 -6.80 -14.48 -25.60
CA SER A 345 -8.03 -13.89 -25.08
C SER A 345 -9.19 -14.01 -26.05
N HIS A 346 -8.94 -13.85 -27.36
CA HIS A 346 -9.96 -14.00 -28.39
C HIS A 346 -10.52 -15.44 -28.47
N ASN A 347 -9.72 -16.43 -28.08
CA ASN A 347 -10.14 -17.83 -28.05
C ASN A 347 -11.07 -18.14 -26.87
N LEU A 348 -10.93 -17.41 -25.75
CA LEU A 348 -11.70 -17.60 -24.52
C LEU A 348 -13.10 -16.96 -24.58
N PHE A 349 -13.24 -15.85 -25.33
CA PHE A 349 -14.46 -15.04 -25.34
C PHE A 349 -15.31 -15.19 -26.61
N ARG A 350 -15.06 -16.21 -27.42
CA ARG A 350 -15.92 -16.55 -28.58
C ARG A 350 -17.29 -17.07 -28.17
#